data_AF-A0A3P9DLV1-F1
#
_entry.id   AF-A0A3P9DLV1-F1
#
_cell.length_a   1.000
_cell.length_b   1.000
_cell.length_c   1.000
_cell.angle_alpha   90.00
_cell.angle_beta   90.00
_cell.angle_gamma   90.00
#
_symmetry.space_group_name_H-M   'P 1'
#
loop_
_entity.id
_entity.type
_entity.pdbx_description
1 polymer ?
#
loop_
_entity_poly.entity_id
_entity_poly.type
_entity_poly.pdbx_seq_one_letter_code
_entity_poly.pdbx_strand_id
1 'polypeptide(L)'
;ETITLTCEVQEGGETTEWWYEWRGPSTPTQWTHNNDVTFRVSESSSGDYMCKSRRRDDSYSSTEWSEAFTLSGSILSKPTVTLQPSWTQIYSGETVTVRCEIQGGEGAQWTYEWRAAKLNTPPTSNEYRIIRATESDSGGYSCRGRRDYFFSEWSDIITLTVLYKPCPVLTVSPSWLSPGASVTLNCEVEHPSAGWSFYWYKAVPDLSQKSSSYELLPDGNGTANNSYIIHGQTHTAGYVCGAGRGDPEYHTDHSQPKFVWSAGQFDSVYPLNKPILCQLFSPKFSWYFFIVVNIFINLQCMRLSDFLHVIVMFLLCHTVQ
;
A
#
# COMPACT_ATOMS: atom_id res chain seq x y z
N GLU A 1 6.71 -12.02 -37.37
CA GLU A 1 7.79 -11.45 -38.18
C GLU A 1 8.31 -12.54 -39.12
N THR A 2 8.67 -12.17 -40.35
CA THR A 2 9.27 -13.07 -41.34
C THR A 2 10.66 -12.56 -41.64
N ILE A 3 11.64 -13.45 -41.59
CA ILE A 3 13.02 -13.14 -41.96
C ILE A 3 13.28 -13.77 -43.32
N THR A 4 13.99 -13.05 -44.17
CA THR A 4 14.48 -13.53 -45.46
C THR A 4 16.00 -13.58 -45.40
N LEU A 5 16.56 -14.78 -45.56
CA LEU A 5 18.00 -14.98 -45.68
C LEU A 5 18.34 -15.16 -47.16
N THR A 6 19.42 -14.54 -47.63
CA THR A 6 19.86 -14.62 -49.03
C THR A 6 21.28 -15.20 -49.10
N CYS A 7 21.50 -16.11 -50.05
CA CYS A 7 22.78 -16.75 -50.31
C CYS A 7 23.40 -16.17 -51.58
N GLU A 8 24.63 -15.69 -51.50
CA GLU A 8 25.37 -15.10 -52.63
C GLU A 8 26.70 -15.82 -52.86
N VAL A 9 27.02 -16.05 -54.13
CA VAL A 9 28.26 -16.73 -54.56
C VAL A 9 29.16 -15.69 -55.24
N GLN A 10 30.38 -15.50 -54.71
CA GLN A 10 31.29 -14.44 -55.18
C GLN A 10 32.10 -14.81 -56.44
N GLU A 11 32.20 -16.11 -56.79
CA GLU A 11 32.88 -16.59 -58.00
C GLU A 11 31.87 -17.14 -59.02
N GLY A 12 31.63 -16.42 -60.11
CA GLY A 12 30.92 -16.98 -61.28
C GLY A 12 30.20 -15.93 -62.12
N GLY A 13 30.78 -15.61 -63.28
CA GLY A 13 30.26 -14.65 -64.25
C GLY A 13 28.84 -14.92 -64.77
N GLU A 14 28.35 -13.91 -65.50
CA GLU A 14 26.99 -13.74 -66.01
C GLU A 14 26.35 -15.05 -66.52
N THR A 15 25.19 -15.38 -65.94
CA THR A 15 24.22 -16.41 -66.36
C THR A 15 24.56 -17.89 -66.10
N THR A 16 24.85 -18.25 -64.84
CA THR A 16 24.70 -19.66 -64.42
C THR A 16 23.52 -19.80 -63.45
N GLU A 17 22.56 -20.65 -63.82
CA GLU A 17 21.45 -21.01 -62.94
C GLU A 17 21.99 -21.92 -61.82
N TRP A 18 21.74 -21.54 -60.56
CA TRP A 18 22.22 -22.26 -59.38
C TRP A 18 21.08 -23.02 -58.69
N TRP A 19 21.48 -24.05 -57.96
CA TRP A 19 20.68 -24.69 -56.93
C TRP A 19 21.26 -24.34 -55.57
N TYR A 20 20.38 -24.09 -54.60
CA TYR A 20 20.74 -23.72 -53.23
C TYR A 20 20.22 -24.77 -52.25
N GLU A 21 21.04 -25.16 -51.29
CA GLU A 21 20.62 -25.99 -50.16
C GLU A 21 20.84 -25.19 -48.88
N TRP A 22 19.81 -25.16 -48.03
CA TRP A 22 19.82 -24.43 -46.77
C TRP A 22 19.88 -25.41 -45.60
N ARG A 23 20.70 -25.06 -44.59
CA ARG A 23 20.79 -25.78 -43.33
C ARG A 23 20.44 -24.82 -42.20
N GLY A 24 19.51 -25.26 -41.35
CA GLY A 24 19.05 -24.51 -40.19
C GLY A 24 17.98 -25.27 -39.41
N PRO A 25 17.58 -24.78 -38.23
CA PRO A 25 16.67 -25.48 -37.31
C PRO A 25 15.26 -25.74 -37.87
N SER A 26 14.75 -24.87 -38.75
CA SER A 26 13.40 -24.94 -39.31
C SER A 26 13.39 -24.77 -40.85
N THR A 27 14.53 -24.93 -41.52
CA THR A 27 14.64 -24.76 -42.98
C THR A 27 14.44 -26.10 -43.71
N PRO A 28 13.86 -26.09 -44.92
CA PRO A 28 13.83 -27.27 -45.78
C PRO A 28 15.26 -27.71 -46.13
N THR A 29 15.55 -29.00 -46.03
CA THR A 29 16.84 -29.59 -46.43
C THR A 29 16.90 -29.96 -47.92
N GLN A 30 16.01 -29.40 -48.75
CA GLN A 30 15.93 -29.69 -50.17
C GLN A 30 16.59 -28.59 -51.01
N TRP A 31 17.05 -28.97 -52.21
CA TRP A 31 17.61 -28.04 -53.18
C TRP A 31 16.51 -27.17 -53.80
N THR A 32 16.73 -25.85 -53.81
CA THR A 32 15.81 -24.85 -54.37
C THR A 32 16.48 -24.03 -55.46
N HIS A 33 15.67 -23.49 -56.37
CA HIS A 33 16.14 -22.50 -57.36
C HIS A 33 16.26 -21.09 -56.78
N ASN A 34 15.56 -20.82 -55.68
CA ASN A 34 15.58 -19.52 -55.03
C ASN A 34 16.83 -19.42 -54.17
N ASN A 35 17.54 -18.31 -54.32
CA ASN A 35 18.71 -17.96 -53.52
C ASN A 35 18.33 -17.32 -52.19
N ASP A 36 17.03 -17.16 -51.92
CA ASP A 36 16.49 -16.67 -50.67
C ASP A 36 15.55 -17.68 -50.01
N VAL A 37 15.56 -17.72 -48.68
CA VAL A 37 14.60 -18.48 -47.89
C VAL A 37 13.87 -17.53 -46.94
N THR A 38 12.55 -17.51 -47.06
CA THR A 38 11.68 -16.72 -46.17
C THR A 38 10.91 -17.66 -45.26
N PHE A 39 11.05 -17.47 -43.96
CA PHE A 39 10.31 -18.24 -42.96
C PHE A 39 9.75 -17.34 -41.87
N ARG A 40 8.71 -17.83 -41.20
CA ARG A 40 8.11 -17.17 -40.06
C ARG A 40 8.89 -17.54 -38.80
N VAL A 41 9.39 -16.53 -38.09
CA VAL A 41 10.22 -16.73 -36.91
C VAL A 41 9.38 -17.30 -35.76
N SER A 42 9.87 -18.36 -35.13
CA SER A 42 9.33 -18.99 -33.93
C SER A 42 10.45 -19.36 -32.96
N GLU A 43 10.11 -19.86 -31.76
CA GLU A 43 11.10 -20.28 -30.76
C GLU A 43 12.09 -21.33 -31.32
N SER A 44 11.63 -22.23 -32.18
CA SER A 44 12.47 -23.25 -32.82
C SER A 44 13.30 -22.73 -33.98
N SER A 45 13.20 -21.44 -34.32
CA SER A 45 13.96 -20.81 -35.41
C SER A 45 15.30 -20.24 -34.95
N SER A 46 15.59 -20.23 -33.65
CA SER A 46 16.89 -19.78 -33.12
C SER A 46 17.97 -20.81 -33.42
N GLY A 47 19.12 -20.36 -33.93
CA GLY A 47 20.25 -21.23 -34.26
C GLY A 47 21.06 -20.75 -35.46
N ASP A 48 21.96 -21.62 -35.93
CA ASP A 48 22.88 -21.30 -37.02
C ASP A 48 22.30 -21.67 -38.38
N TYR A 49 22.39 -20.73 -39.32
CA TYR A 49 21.96 -20.87 -40.70
C TYR A 49 23.16 -20.86 -41.63
N MET A 50 23.21 -21.83 -42.55
CA MET A 50 24.25 -21.94 -43.57
C MET A 50 23.60 -22.25 -44.91
N CYS A 51 24.22 -21.78 -45.99
CA CYS A 51 23.82 -22.14 -47.34
C CYS A 51 24.99 -22.75 -48.11
N LYS A 52 24.68 -23.60 -49.08
CA LYS A 52 25.64 -24.03 -50.11
C LYS A 52 24.97 -24.02 -51.47
N SER A 53 25.78 -23.89 -52.51
CA SER A 53 25.31 -23.76 -53.88
C SER A 53 25.88 -24.86 -54.77
N ARG A 54 25.15 -25.21 -55.83
CA ARG A 54 25.55 -26.21 -56.84
C ARG A 54 25.15 -25.71 -58.21
N ARG A 55 26.01 -25.90 -59.21
CA ARG A 55 25.69 -25.46 -60.58
C ARG A 55 24.63 -26.38 -61.18
N ARG A 56 23.76 -25.83 -62.03
CA ARG A 56 22.73 -26.63 -62.70
C ARG A 56 23.30 -27.56 -63.78
N ASP A 57 24.34 -27.12 -64.48
CA ASP A 57 25.01 -27.87 -65.56
C ASP A 57 25.97 -28.95 -65.05
N ASP A 58 26.49 -28.80 -63.83
CA ASP A 58 27.33 -29.79 -63.18
C ASP A 58 26.76 -30.23 -61.83
N SER A 59 26.17 -31.42 -61.88
CA SER A 59 25.58 -32.06 -60.73
C SER A 59 26.66 -32.57 -59.73
N TYR A 60 27.91 -32.74 -60.12
CA TYR A 60 28.90 -33.35 -59.22
C TYR A 60 29.71 -32.32 -58.43
N SER A 61 29.62 -31.02 -58.75
CA SER A 61 30.34 -29.95 -58.05
C SER A 61 29.41 -29.04 -57.23
N SER A 62 29.59 -29.05 -55.91
CA SER A 62 28.95 -28.11 -54.97
C SER A 62 30.01 -27.26 -54.27
N THR A 63 29.66 -26.04 -53.91
CA THR A 63 30.49 -25.21 -53.03
C THR A 63 30.57 -25.82 -51.63
N GLU A 64 31.57 -25.40 -50.86
CA GLU A 64 31.54 -25.56 -49.41
C GLU A 64 30.36 -24.78 -48.81
N TRP A 65 29.99 -25.14 -47.58
CA TRP A 65 29.00 -24.39 -46.82
C TRP A 65 29.51 -22.99 -46.48
N SER A 66 28.62 -22.00 -46.51
CA SER A 66 28.92 -20.64 -46.09
C SER A 66 29.31 -20.56 -44.61
N GLU A 67 29.91 -19.45 -44.20
CA GLU A 67 30.00 -19.11 -42.77
C GLU A 67 28.61 -19.15 -42.12
N ALA A 68 28.57 -19.61 -40.87
CA ALA A 68 27.32 -19.74 -40.14
C ALA A 68 26.79 -18.36 -39.71
N PHE A 69 25.56 -18.07 -40.12
CA PHE A 69 24.81 -16.91 -39.63
C PHE A 69 23.98 -17.33 -38.40
N THR A 70 24.38 -16.89 -37.22
CA THR A 70 23.64 -17.18 -35.98
C THR A 70 22.46 -16.23 -35.83
N LEU A 71 21.25 -16.76 -35.96
CA LEU A 71 20.03 -16.06 -35.58
C LEU A 71 19.79 -16.30 -34.08
N SER A 72 20.15 -15.33 -33.24
CA SER A 72 19.78 -15.33 -31.83
C SER A 72 18.40 -14.70 -31.66
N GLY A 73 17.39 -15.52 -31.40
CA GLY A 73 16.14 -15.01 -30.84
C GLY A 73 16.42 -14.46 -29.45
N SER A 74 16.37 -13.14 -29.26
CA SER A 74 16.38 -12.56 -27.91
C SER A 74 15.20 -13.15 -27.17
N ILE A 75 15.48 -14.04 -26.20
CA ILE A 75 14.50 -14.57 -25.28
C ILE A 75 13.77 -13.35 -24.72
N LEU A 76 12.46 -13.27 -24.97
CA LEU A 76 11.63 -12.15 -24.56
C LEU A 76 11.83 -11.92 -23.06
N SER A 77 12.34 -10.76 -22.72
CA SER A 77 12.65 -10.34 -21.36
C SER A 77 11.46 -10.60 -20.45
N LYS A 78 11.69 -11.35 -19.36
CA LYS A 78 10.70 -11.60 -18.33
C LYS A 78 10.26 -10.25 -17.74
N PRO A 79 8.96 -9.91 -17.78
CA PRO A 79 8.48 -8.66 -17.22
C PRO A 79 8.63 -8.63 -15.70
N THR A 80 8.78 -7.44 -15.15
CA THR A 80 8.80 -7.17 -13.71
C THR A 80 7.52 -6.45 -13.31
N VAL A 81 6.85 -6.94 -12.26
CA VAL A 81 5.69 -6.25 -11.68
C VAL A 81 6.12 -5.49 -10.44
N THR A 82 5.68 -4.24 -10.35
CA THR A 82 5.93 -3.35 -9.21
C THR A 82 4.61 -2.75 -8.70
N LEU A 83 4.59 -2.38 -7.43
CA LEU A 83 3.48 -1.67 -6.80
C LEU A 83 3.88 -0.21 -6.59
N GLN A 84 2.95 0.69 -6.86
CA GLN A 84 3.10 2.11 -6.57
C GLN A 84 1.89 2.59 -5.74
N PRO A 85 2.10 2.97 -4.47
CA PRO A 85 3.35 2.89 -3.70
C PRO A 85 3.84 1.44 -3.49
N SER A 86 5.11 1.24 -3.12
CA SER A 86 5.78 -0.07 -3.01
C SER A 86 5.30 -0.95 -1.83
N TRP A 87 4.11 -0.68 -1.30
CA TRP A 87 3.51 -1.42 -0.19
C TRP A 87 2.75 -2.64 -0.71
N THR A 88 3.07 -3.82 -0.17
CA THR A 88 2.33 -5.06 -0.42
C THR A 88 1.04 -5.15 0.40
N GLN A 89 0.88 -4.27 1.39
CA GLN A 89 -0.26 -4.21 2.29
C GLN A 89 -0.86 -2.80 2.27
N ILE A 90 -2.13 -2.74 1.86
CA ILE A 90 -2.92 -1.51 1.78
C ILE A 90 -4.23 -1.67 2.53
N TYR A 91 -4.94 -0.57 2.72
CA TYR A 91 -6.21 -0.51 3.41
C TYR A 91 -7.37 -0.26 2.45
N SER A 92 -8.56 -0.72 2.84
CA SER A 92 -9.77 -0.54 2.06
C SER A 92 -10.02 0.95 1.81
N GLY A 93 -10.25 1.30 0.54
CA GLY A 93 -10.41 2.68 0.07
C GLY A 93 -9.14 3.36 -0.43
N GLU A 94 -7.95 2.79 -0.19
CA GLU A 94 -6.70 3.32 -0.76
C GLU A 94 -6.62 3.11 -2.27
N THR A 95 -5.79 3.94 -2.93
CA THR A 95 -5.43 3.77 -4.32
C THR A 95 -4.05 3.12 -4.43
N VAL A 96 -3.94 2.09 -5.27
CA VAL A 96 -2.66 1.47 -5.62
C VAL A 96 -2.59 1.26 -7.13
N THR A 97 -1.41 1.44 -7.70
CA THR A 97 -1.13 1.14 -9.10
C THR A 97 -0.20 -0.05 -9.18
N VAL A 98 -0.64 -1.10 -9.87
CA VAL A 98 0.20 -2.24 -10.23
C VAL A 98 0.80 -1.94 -11.61
N ARG A 99 2.12 -1.87 -11.71
CA ARG A 99 2.83 -1.53 -12.95
C ARG A 99 3.62 -2.74 -13.44
N CYS A 100 3.59 -2.97 -14.75
CA CYS A 100 4.33 -4.01 -15.44
C CYS A 100 5.38 -3.37 -16.34
N GLU A 101 6.64 -3.78 -16.19
CA GLU A 101 7.77 -3.26 -16.96
C GLU A 101 8.49 -4.39 -17.69
N ILE A 102 8.75 -4.18 -18.98
CA ILE A 102 9.47 -5.14 -19.84
C ILE A 102 10.79 -4.50 -20.24
N GLN A 103 11.91 -5.05 -19.74
CA GLN A 103 13.24 -4.51 -20.03
C GLN A 103 13.56 -4.60 -21.53
N GLY A 104 14.14 -3.55 -22.12
CA GLY A 104 14.44 -3.47 -23.55
C GLY A 104 13.22 -3.19 -24.45
N GLY A 105 12.08 -2.82 -23.87
CA GLY A 105 10.84 -2.46 -24.57
C GLY A 105 10.61 -0.97 -24.78
N GLU A 106 11.56 -0.10 -24.41
CA GLU A 106 11.42 1.36 -24.56
C GLU A 106 11.22 1.73 -26.04
N GLY A 107 10.02 2.23 -26.37
CA GLY A 107 9.65 2.63 -27.74
C GLY A 107 8.82 1.59 -28.52
N ALA A 108 8.55 0.40 -27.98
CA ALA A 108 7.70 -0.58 -28.63
C ALA A 108 6.27 -0.61 -28.09
N GLN A 109 5.29 -0.65 -28.98
CA GLN A 109 3.86 -0.68 -28.63
C GLN A 109 3.43 -2.09 -28.17
N TRP A 110 3.70 -2.42 -26.91
CA TRP A 110 3.22 -3.64 -26.27
C TRP A 110 1.75 -3.51 -25.87
N THR A 111 0.98 -4.58 -26.08
CA THR A 111 -0.33 -4.77 -25.42
C THR A 111 -0.12 -5.66 -24.20
N TYR A 112 -0.60 -5.25 -23.04
CA TYR A 112 -0.37 -5.99 -21.80
C TYR A 112 -1.53 -6.93 -21.49
N GLU A 113 -1.20 -8.09 -20.92
CA GLU A 113 -2.16 -9.06 -20.42
C GLU A 113 -1.87 -9.34 -18.95
N TRP A 114 -2.92 -9.33 -18.13
CA TRP A 114 -2.81 -9.46 -16.68
C TRP A 114 -3.51 -10.72 -16.19
N ARG A 115 -2.85 -11.40 -15.25
CA ARG A 115 -3.41 -12.45 -14.42
C ARG A 115 -3.61 -11.90 -13.02
N ALA A 116 -4.85 -11.57 -12.70
CA ALA A 116 -5.28 -11.14 -11.38
C ALA A 116 -6.54 -11.90 -10.99
N ALA A 117 -6.72 -12.18 -9.70
CA ALA A 117 -7.73 -13.10 -9.18
C ALA A 117 -9.20 -12.72 -9.48
N LYS A 118 -9.48 -11.46 -9.86
CA LYS A 118 -10.87 -10.96 -9.98
C LYS A 118 -11.19 -10.08 -11.20
N LEU A 119 -10.30 -9.99 -12.19
CA LEU A 119 -10.55 -9.12 -13.34
C LEU A 119 -11.42 -9.81 -14.39
N ASN A 120 -12.71 -9.46 -14.45
CA ASN A 120 -13.60 -9.83 -15.57
C ASN A 120 -13.12 -9.21 -16.90
N THR A 121 -12.52 -8.01 -16.82
CA THR A 121 -11.89 -7.30 -17.95
C THR A 121 -10.57 -6.69 -17.49
N PRO A 122 -9.45 -7.44 -17.55
CA PRO A 122 -8.13 -6.90 -17.25
C PRO A 122 -7.78 -5.74 -18.18
N PRO A 123 -7.06 -4.71 -17.70
CA PRO A 123 -6.63 -3.61 -18.56
C PRO A 123 -5.63 -4.11 -19.61
N THR A 124 -5.54 -3.41 -20.74
CA THR A 124 -4.55 -3.69 -21.80
C THR A 124 -3.29 -2.82 -21.69
N SER A 125 -3.25 -1.92 -20.71
CA SER A 125 -2.13 -1.04 -20.41
C SER A 125 -1.09 -1.71 -19.49
N ASN A 126 0.12 -1.15 -19.50
CA ASN A 126 1.21 -1.52 -18.59
C ASN A 126 0.92 -1.19 -17.12
N GLU A 127 -0.15 -0.44 -16.86
CA GLU A 127 -0.59 -0.05 -15.52
C GLU A 127 -2.02 -0.52 -15.25
N TYR A 128 -2.24 -1.05 -14.06
CA TYR A 128 -3.55 -1.35 -13.51
C TYR A 128 -3.76 -0.55 -12.23
N ARG A 129 -4.65 0.45 -12.28
CA ARG A 129 -4.92 1.35 -11.15
C ARG A 129 -6.20 0.97 -10.42
N ILE A 130 -6.06 0.59 -9.16
CA ILE A 130 -7.15 0.30 -8.24
C ILE A 130 -7.44 1.59 -7.48
N ILE A 131 -8.56 2.26 -7.76
CA ILE A 131 -8.88 3.61 -7.23
C ILE A 131 -9.52 3.54 -5.83
N ARG A 132 -10.16 2.43 -5.50
CA ARG A 132 -10.79 2.19 -4.19
C ARG A 132 -10.65 0.72 -3.84
N ALA A 133 -9.55 0.36 -3.20
CA ALA A 133 -9.26 -1.02 -2.88
C ALA A 133 -10.33 -1.62 -1.95
N THR A 134 -10.67 -2.88 -2.20
CA THR A 134 -11.54 -3.72 -1.38
C THR A 134 -10.78 -5.01 -1.04
N GLU A 135 -11.23 -5.73 -0.01
CA GLU A 135 -10.60 -7.02 0.36
C GLU A 135 -10.52 -8.00 -0.82
N SER A 136 -11.47 -7.90 -1.75
CA SER A 136 -11.55 -8.74 -2.93
C SER A 136 -10.51 -8.43 -4.02
N ASP A 137 -9.81 -7.30 -3.89
CA ASP A 137 -8.64 -6.96 -4.71
C ASP A 137 -7.36 -7.60 -4.15
N SER A 138 -7.43 -8.30 -3.00
CA SER A 138 -6.29 -9.07 -2.51
C SER A 138 -6.00 -10.27 -3.41
N GLY A 139 -4.72 -10.56 -3.62
CA GLY A 139 -4.30 -11.73 -4.37
C GLY A 139 -3.00 -11.53 -5.14
N GLY A 140 -2.70 -12.49 -6.01
CA GLY A 140 -1.53 -12.48 -6.86
C GLY A 140 -1.76 -11.72 -8.17
N TYR A 141 -0.81 -10.86 -8.53
CA TYR A 141 -0.76 -10.12 -9.78
C TYR A 141 0.46 -10.55 -10.59
N SER A 142 0.23 -10.93 -11.85
CA SER A 142 1.28 -11.25 -12.82
C SER A 142 0.89 -10.67 -14.18
N CYS A 143 1.87 -10.26 -14.98
CA CYS A 143 1.65 -9.67 -16.29
C CYS A 143 2.50 -10.33 -17.36
N ARG A 144 2.10 -10.16 -18.63
CA ARG A 144 2.93 -10.42 -19.80
C ARG A 144 2.66 -9.39 -20.90
N GLY A 145 3.64 -9.17 -21.77
CA GLY A 145 3.50 -8.37 -22.97
C GLY A 145 3.12 -9.21 -24.18
N ARG A 146 2.26 -8.67 -25.03
CA ARG A 146 1.89 -9.19 -26.34
C ARG A 146 2.23 -8.17 -27.43
N ARG A 147 2.88 -8.64 -28.50
CA ARG A 147 3.15 -7.87 -29.72
C ARG A 147 2.80 -8.75 -30.92
N ASP A 148 1.70 -8.43 -31.60
CA ASP A 148 1.13 -9.25 -32.68
C ASP A 148 0.97 -10.74 -32.29
N TYR A 149 1.91 -11.57 -32.75
CA TYR A 149 1.98 -13.02 -32.53
C TYR A 149 3.00 -13.43 -31.46
N PHE A 150 3.76 -12.49 -30.91
CA PHE A 150 4.78 -12.73 -29.89
C PHE A 150 4.22 -12.42 -28.50
N PHE A 151 4.59 -13.26 -27.54
CA PHE A 151 4.26 -13.10 -26.12
C PHE A 151 5.54 -13.17 -25.30
N SER A 152 5.68 -12.30 -24.30
CA SER A 152 6.71 -12.49 -23.29
C SER A 152 6.35 -13.67 -22.37
N GLU A 153 7.33 -14.10 -21.58
CA GLU A 153 7.02 -14.90 -20.40
C GLU A 153 6.13 -14.13 -19.42
N TRP A 154 5.45 -14.88 -18.55
CA TRP A 154 4.75 -14.29 -17.42
C TRP A 154 5.75 -13.80 -16.37
N SER A 155 5.48 -12.63 -15.80
CA SER A 155 6.23 -12.11 -14.66
C SER A 155 6.09 -13.01 -13.44
N ASP A 156 6.99 -12.81 -12.48
CA ASP A 156 6.75 -13.29 -11.12
C ASP A 156 5.45 -12.70 -10.54
N ILE A 157 4.84 -13.44 -9.62
CA ILE A 157 3.61 -13.03 -8.96
C ILE A 157 3.97 -12.12 -7.78
N ILE A 158 3.42 -10.90 -7.79
CA ILE A 158 3.42 -10.04 -6.59
C ILE A 158 2.09 -10.20 -5.86
N THR A 159 2.14 -10.30 -4.54
CA THR A 159 0.92 -10.46 -3.72
C THR A 159 0.55 -9.13 -3.09
N LEU A 160 -0.68 -8.69 -3.34
CA LEU A 160 -1.30 -7.53 -2.68
C LEU A 160 -2.27 -8.02 -1.61
N THR A 161 -2.20 -7.44 -0.42
CA THR A 161 -3.14 -7.69 0.68
C THR A 161 -3.88 -6.41 1.00
N VAL A 162 -5.21 -6.45 0.96
CA VAL A 162 -6.08 -5.33 1.31
C VAL A 162 -6.73 -5.61 2.66
N LEU A 163 -6.47 -4.77 3.65
CA LEU A 163 -7.03 -4.83 5.00
C LEU A 163 -8.19 -3.87 5.19
N TYR A 164 -8.93 -4.03 6.28
CA TYR A 164 -9.94 -3.05 6.70
C TYR A 164 -9.32 -1.70 7.07
N LYS A 165 -10.09 -0.63 6.90
CA LYS A 165 -9.73 0.72 7.32
C LYS A 165 -9.26 0.73 8.78
N PRO A 166 -8.06 1.25 9.08
CA PRO A 166 -7.50 1.18 10.42
C PRO A 166 -8.12 2.26 11.33
N CYS A 167 -8.21 1.92 12.62
CA CYS A 167 -8.61 2.82 13.69
C CYS A 167 -7.41 3.09 14.60
N PRO A 168 -6.87 4.32 14.66
CA PRO A 168 -5.75 4.63 15.52
C PRO A 168 -6.10 4.51 17.02
N VAL A 169 -5.11 4.15 17.82
CA VAL A 169 -5.21 4.03 19.27
C VAL A 169 -4.50 5.23 19.91
N LEU A 170 -5.29 6.08 20.57
CA LEU A 170 -4.78 7.21 21.33
C LEU A 170 -4.46 6.79 22.77
N THR A 171 -3.24 7.05 23.21
CA THR A 171 -2.79 6.93 24.59
C THR A 171 -2.36 8.30 25.13
N VAL A 172 -2.52 8.49 26.44
CA VAL A 172 -2.26 9.77 27.11
C VAL A 172 -1.45 9.54 28.37
N SER A 173 -0.41 10.36 28.59
CA SER A 173 0.45 10.26 29.76
C SER A 173 1.01 11.63 30.19
N PRO A 174 0.82 12.05 31.45
CA PRO A 174 -0.11 11.49 32.43
C PRO A 174 -1.57 11.83 32.06
N SER A 175 -2.53 11.02 32.53
CA SER A 175 -3.96 11.29 32.34
C SER A 175 -4.52 12.38 33.26
N TRP A 176 -3.75 12.77 34.29
CA TRP A 176 -4.12 13.74 35.32
C TRP A 176 -3.03 14.81 35.48
N LEU A 177 -3.44 16.07 35.52
CA LEU A 177 -2.54 17.22 35.57
C LEU A 177 -2.42 17.79 37.00
N SER A 178 -1.19 18.07 37.43
CA SER A 178 -0.91 19.10 38.43
C SER A 178 -0.85 20.47 37.74
N PRO A 179 -1.12 21.60 38.43
CA PRO A 179 -1.05 22.92 37.82
C PRO A 179 0.30 23.16 37.12
N GLY A 180 0.28 23.41 35.81
CA GLY A 180 1.48 23.64 34.99
C GLY A 180 2.15 22.40 34.40
N ALA A 181 1.66 21.19 34.64
CA ALA A 181 2.18 19.97 34.01
C ALA A 181 1.78 19.90 32.52
N SER A 182 2.62 19.24 31.71
CA SER A 182 2.32 18.91 30.32
C SER A 182 1.77 17.49 30.19
N VAL A 183 0.99 17.23 29.14
CA VAL A 183 0.54 15.89 28.77
C VAL A 183 1.09 15.51 27.41
N THR A 184 1.61 14.30 27.30
CA THR A 184 1.96 13.70 26.03
C THR A 184 0.82 12.82 25.55
N LEU A 185 0.32 13.13 24.36
CA LEU A 185 -0.54 12.27 23.57
C LEU A 185 0.34 11.40 22.68
N ASN A 186 0.02 10.12 22.52
CA ASN A 186 0.68 9.23 21.57
C ASN A 186 -0.40 8.50 20.74
N CYS A 187 -0.22 8.48 19.42
CA CYS A 187 -1.16 7.89 18.48
C CYS A 187 -0.51 6.69 17.81
N GLU A 188 -1.10 5.51 17.99
CA GLU A 188 -0.59 4.28 17.40
C GLU A 188 -1.52 3.81 16.28
N VAL A 189 -0.95 3.50 15.13
CA VAL A 189 -1.66 2.91 13.99
C VAL A 189 -1.06 1.54 13.74
N GLU A 190 -1.90 0.55 13.47
CA GLU A 190 -1.41 -0.78 13.10
C GLU A 190 -0.47 -0.65 11.89
N HIS A 191 0.75 -1.18 12.04
CA HIS A 191 1.85 -1.13 11.06
C HIS A 191 2.48 0.28 10.87
N PRO A 192 3.37 0.71 11.78
CA PRO A 192 3.99 2.05 11.78
C PRO A 192 4.93 2.33 10.59
N SER A 193 5.30 1.32 9.79
CA SER A 193 6.26 1.44 8.68
C SER A 193 5.75 2.17 7.42
N ALA A 194 4.54 2.73 7.49
CA ALA A 194 3.75 3.17 6.35
C ALA A 194 3.88 4.66 5.97
N GLY A 195 4.73 5.43 6.67
CA GLY A 195 4.89 6.87 6.40
C GLY A 195 3.64 7.70 6.73
N TRP A 196 3.08 7.47 7.92
CA TRP A 196 1.89 8.17 8.40
C TRP A 196 2.19 9.63 8.78
N SER A 197 1.26 10.50 8.42
CA SER A 197 1.12 11.87 8.93
C SER A 197 0.02 11.88 9.98
N PHE A 198 0.33 12.33 11.19
CA PHE A 198 -0.62 12.35 12.31
C PHE A 198 -1.34 13.68 12.41
N TYR A 199 -2.62 13.60 12.77
CA TYR A 199 -3.54 14.71 12.92
C TYR A 199 -4.12 14.70 14.33
N TRP A 200 -4.06 15.85 15.00
CA TRP A 200 -4.43 15.97 16.41
C TRP A 200 -5.60 16.92 16.58
N TYR A 201 -6.61 16.45 17.32
CA TYR A 201 -7.86 17.18 17.50
C TYR A 201 -8.25 17.28 18.98
N LYS A 202 -8.86 18.41 19.32
CA LYS A 202 -9.62 18.59 20.56
C LYS A 202 -11.08 18.27 20.29
N ALA A 203 -11.66 17.38 21.09
CA ALA A 203 -13.08 17.06 21.04
C ALA A 203 -13.86 18.13 21.80
N VAL A 204 -14.72 18.86 21.08
CA VAL A 204 -15.60 19.89 21.63
C VAL A 204 -17.03 19.32 21.64
N PRO A 205 -17.64 19.15 22.81
CA PRO A 205 -19.02 18.69 22.89
C PRO A 205 -19.95 19.77 22.32
N ASP A 206 -20.63 19.46 21.22
CA ASP A 206 -21.68 20.32 20.67
C ASP A 206 -22.99 20.04 21.41
N LEU A 207 -23.38 21.00 22.25
CA LEU A 207 -24.59 20.94 23.07
C LEU A 207 -25.88 20.95 22.23
N SER A 208 -25.82 21.28 20.93
CA SER A 208 -26.98 21.39 20.05
C SER A 208 -27.35 20.07 19.35
N GLN A 209 -26.38 19.21 19.03
CA GLN A 209 -26.59 18.03 18.18
C GLN A 209 -26.28 16.68 18.84
N LYS A 210 -25.96 16.62 20.15
CA LYS A 210 -25.47 15.38 20.80
C LYS A 210 -24.27 14.75 20.04
N SER A 211 -23.50 15.57 19.32
CA SER A 211 -22.29 15.15 18.61
C SER A 211 -21.08 15.87 19.19
N SER A 212 -19.88 15.34 18.93
CA SER A 212 -18.63 16.02 19.27
C SER A 212 -18.04 16.57 17.99
N SER A 213 -17.78 17.88 17.94
CA SER A 213 -16.97 18.47 16.87
C SER A 213 -15.48 18.30 17.20
N TYR A 214 -14.65 18.32 16.15
CA TYR A 214 -13.21 18.15 16.27
C TYR A 214 -12.50 19.40 15.79
N GLU A 215 -11.78 20.07 16.68
CA GLU A 215 -10.97 21.24 16.36
C GLU A 215 -9.50 20.83 16.25
N LEU A 216 -8.84 21.18 15.14
CA LEU A 216 -7.41 20.91 14.94
C LEU A 216 -6.57 21.65 15.99
N LEU A 217 -5.64 20.92 16.61
CA LEU A 217 -4.67 21.50 17.53
C LEU A 217 -3.58 22.29 16.79
N PRO A 218 -3.01 23.34 17.40
CA PRO A 218 -1.92 24.12 16.80
C PRO A 218 -0.73 23.20 16.52
N ASP A 219 -0.14 23.33 15.33
CA ASP A 219 0.96 22.50 14.83
C ASP A 219 0.65 20.99 14.78
N GLY A 220 -0.62 20.60 14.94
CA GLY A 220 -1.08 19.22 14.94
C GLY A 220 -1.59 18.72 13.58
N ASN A 221 -1.25 19.42 12.49
CA ASN A 221 -1.72 19.11 11.15
C ASN A 221 -0.62 18.40 10.34
N GLY A 222 -0.79 17.10 10.10
CA GLY A 222 0.10 16.32 9.24
C GLY A 222 1.51 16.13 9.80
N THR A 223 1.66 15.92 11.11
CA THR A 223 2.97 15.74 11.76
C THR A 223 3.52 14.34 11.53
N ALA A 224 4.79 14.20 11.14
CA ALA A 224 5.43 12.88 11.07
C ALA A 224 5.61 12.23 12.47
N ASN A 225 5.62 13.04 13.54
CA ASN A 225 5.74 12.55 14.90
C ASN A 225 4.39 11.97 15.38
N ASN A 226 4.44 10.76 15.93
CA ASN A 226 3.26 10.09 16.48
C ASN A 226 2.93 10.53 17.92
N SER A 227 3.70 11.48 18.47
CA SER A 227 3.46 12.08 19.78
C SER A 227 3.22 13.59 19.69
N TYR A 228 2.33 14.11 20.53
CA TYR A 228 1.99 15.52 20.63
C TYR A 228 1.94 15.96 22.09
N ILE A 229 2.58 17.09 22.42
CA ILE A 229 2.66 17.59 23.80
C ILE A 229 1.71 18.77 23.97
N ILE A 230 0.81 18.65 24.93
CA ILE A 230 -0.10 19.72 25.35
C ILE A 230 0.50 20.43 26.56
N HIS A 231 0.60 21.75 26.48
CA HIS A 231 1.09 22.60 27.57
C HIS A 231 -0.04 23.42 28.20
N GLY A 232 0.04 23.63 29.51
CA GLY A 232 -0.75 24.66 30.21
C GLY A 232 -2.27 24.44 30.22
N GLN A 233 -2.74 23.19 30.09
CA GLN A 233 -4.16 22.88 30.04
C GLN A 233 -4.86 23.11 31.40
N THR A 234 -5.81 24.04 31.44
CA THR A 234 -6.50 24.46 32.68
C THR A 234 -7.85 23.78 32.91
N HIS A 235 -8.43 23.18 31.88
CA HIS A 235 -9.75 22.52 31.94
C HIS A 235 -9.68 21.07 31.47
N THR A 236 -10.61 20.24 31.92
CA THR A 236 -10.78 18.90 31.36
C THR A 236 -11.14 19.00 29.88
N ALA A 237 -10.43 18.26 29.01
CA ALA A 237 -10.71 18.20 27.59
C ALA A 237 -10.53 16.78 27.04
N GLY A 238 -11.31 16.47 26.00
CA GLY A 238 -11.16 15.26 25.20
C GLY A 238 -10.24 15.50 24.01
N TYR A 239 -9.43 14.51 23.67
CA TYR A 239 -8.55 14.53 22.51
C TYR A 239 -8.77 13.31 21.65
N VAL A 240 -8.55 13.49 20.35
CA VAL A 240 -8.69 12.47 19.30
C VAL A 240 -7.50 12.61 18.36
N CYS A 241 -6.99 11.49 17.85
CA CYS A 241 -6.01 11.51 16.77
C CYS A 241 -6.57 10.83 15.51
N GLY A 242 -6.05 11.24 14.36
CA GLY A 242 -6.20 10.57 13.07
C GLY A 242 -4.83 10.43 12.41
N ALA A 243 -4.74 9.60 11.39
CA ALA A 243 -3.54 9.50 10.55
C ALA A 243 -3.92 9.58 9.07
N GLY A 244 -2.98 10.05 8.25
CA GLY A 244 -3.11 10.15 6.80
C GLY A 244 -1.85 9.67 6.10
N ARG A 245 -1.97 9.10 4.89
CA ARG A 245 -0.81 8.73 4.05
C ARG A 245 -1.15 8.70 2.56
N GLY A 246 -0.11 8.71 1.72
CA GLY A 246 -0.23 8.57 0.26
C GLY A 246 -0.59 9.86 -0.48
N ASP A 247 -0.67 9.77 -1.80
CA ASP A 247 -1.08 10.86 -2.71
C ASP A 247 -2.01 10.28 -3.80
N PRO A 248 -3.32 10.60 -3.80
CA PRO A 248 -4.01 11.50 -2.89
C PRO A 248 -4.08 10.95 -1.46
N GLU A 249 -4.21 11.86 -0.49
CA GLU A 249 -4.13 11.50 0.93
C GLU A 249 -5.32 10.63 1.38
N TYR A 250 -4.99 9.45 1.90
CA TYR A 250 -5.93 8.54 2.56
C TYR A 250 -5.92 8.79 4.06
N HIS A 251 -7.09 9.06 4.65
CA HIS A 251 -7.24 9.23 6.09
C HIS A 251 -7.82 7.99 6.77
N THR A 252 -7.26 7.64 7.92
CA THR A 252 -7.82 6.64 8.85
C THR A 252 -9.14 7.12 9.44
N ASP A 253 -9.84 6.24 10.16
CA ASP A 253 -10.88 6.72 11.06
C ASP A 253 -10.26 7.45 12.26
N HIS A 254 -11.08 8.18 13.02
CA HIS A 254 -10.65 8.83 14.24
C HIS A 254 -10.49 7.81 15.37
N SER A 255 -9.52 8.06 16.25
CA SER A 255 -9.36 7.28 17.48
C SER A 255 -10.56 7.44 18.41
N GLN A 256 -10.74 6.49 19.33
CA GLN A 256 -11.62 6.73 20.48
C GLN A 256 -11.10 7.94 21.29
N PRO A 257 -11.99 8.82 21.77
CA PRO A 257 -11.57 10.01 22.51
C PRO A 257 -10.94 9.64 23.86
N LYS A 258 -9.88 10.35 24.25
CA LYS A 258 -9.26 10.25 25.57
C LYS A 258 -9.36 11.58 26.29
N PHE A 259 -9.72 11.53 27.57
CA PHE A 259 -9.88 12.73 28.40
C PHE A 259 -8.65 12.95 29.28
N VAL A 260 -8.16 14.19 29.24
CA VAL A 260 -7.14 14.68 30.16
C VAL A 260 -7.83 15.55 31.20
N TRP A 261 -7.62 15.23 32.46
CA TRP A 261 -8.26 15.90 33.58
C TRP A 261 -7.34 16.94 34.17
N SER A 262 -7.84 18.16 34.35
CA SER A 262 -7.13 19.22 35.07
C SER A 262 -7.80 19.48 36.40
N ALA A 263 -7.02 19.50 37.48
CA ALA A 263 -7.46 20.02 38.78
C ALA A 263 -7.50 21.55 38.73
N GLY A 264 -8.31 22.10 37.82
CA GLY A 264 -8.52 23.54 37.72
C GLY A 264 -9.20 24.09 38.97
N GLN A 265 -8.88 25.35 39.27
CA GLN A 265 -9.63 26.17 40.21
C GLN A 265 -11.06 26.32 39.65
N PHE A 266 -12.08 25.92 40.41
CA PHE A 266 -13.47 26.17 40.04
C PHE A 266 -13.67 27.69 40.00
N ASP A 267 -13.59 28.30 38.83
CA ASP A 267 -14.10 29.66 38.65
C ASP A 267 -15.62 29.59 38.74
N SER A 268 -16.13 29.96 39.92
CA SER A 268 -17.55 30.06 40.21
C SER A 268 -18.17 31.19 39.39
N VAL A 269 -18.54 30.92 38.14
CA VAL A 269 -19.44 31.81 37.38
C VAL A 269 -20.87 31.32 37.56
N TYR A 270 -21.35 31.43 38.80
CA TYR A 270 -22.78 31.53 39.07
C TYR A 270 -22.98 32.67 40.06
N PRO A 271 -23.69 33.76 39.70
CA PRO A 271 -24.18 34.70 40.69
C PRO A 271 -25.39 34.04 41.38
N LEU A 272 -25.14 33.02 42.19
CA LEU A 272 -26.13 32.48 43.10
C LEU A 272 -25.96 33.21 44.43
N ASN A 273 -26.82 34.20 44.63
CA ASN A 273 -27.14 34.76 45.94
C ASN A 273 -27.53 33.62 46.89
N LYS A 274 -26.57 33.07 47.62
CA LYS A 274 -26.66 32.56 49.01
C LYS A 274 -25.31 31.97 49.43
N PRO A 275 -24.74 32.41 50.57
CA PRO A 275 -23.46 31.90 51.05
C PRO A 275 -23.65 30.50 51.68
N ILE A 276 -22.54 29.78 51.84
CA ILE A 276 -22.35 28.52 52.58
C ILE A 276 -22.27 27.27 51.67
N LEU A 277 -21.06 26.95 51.19
CA LEU A 277 -20.24 25.80 51.61
C LEU A 277 -19.24 25.34 50.51
N CYS A 278 -18.40 26.23 49.99
CA CYS A 278 -17.21 25.87 49.21
C CYS A 278 -15.95 26.22 50.00
N GLN A 279 -15.73 25.55 51.13
CA GLN A 279 -14.42 25.49 51.76
C GLN A 279 -14.21 24.04 52.23
N LEU A 280 -13.03 23.49 51.89
CA LEU A 280 -12.46 22.21 52.32
C LEU A 280 -12.64 21.02 51.36
N PHE A 281 -11.94 21.03 50.22
CA PHE A 281 -11.36 19.79 49.70
C PHE A 281 -9.83 19.91 49.74
N SER A 282 -9.22 19.28 50.74
CA SER A 282 -7.76 19.15 50.84
C SER A 282 -7.27 17.98 49.98
N PRO A 283 -6.05 18.04 49.40
CA PRO A 283 -5.55 17.06 48.42
C PRO A 283 -5.40 15.63 48.97
N LYS A 284 -5.41 15.43 50.30
CA LYS A 284 -5.32 14.09 50.91
C LYS A 284 -6.63 13.31 50.86
N PHE A 285 -7.78 13.97 50.79
CA PHE A 285 -9.09 13.32 50.76
C PHE A 285 -9.44 12.73 49.38
N SER A 286 -8.92 13.34 48.31
CA SER A 286 -9.10 12.84 46.94
C SER A 286 -8.51 11.44 46.76
N TRP A 287 -7.32 11.19 47.32
CA TRP A 287 -6.64 9.89 47.16
C TRP A 287 -7.42 8.71 47.76
N TYR A 288 -8.00 8.89 48.95
CA TYR A 288 -8.84 7.87 49.58
C TYR A 288 -10.16 7.65 48.83
N PHE A 289 -10.80 8.74 48.38
CA PHE A 289 -12.04 8.64 47.61
C PHE A 289 -11.83 7.92 46.28
N PHE A 290 -10.72 8.18 45.60
CA PHE A 290 -10.37 7.51 44.35
C PHE A 290 -10.03 6.03 44.53
N ILE A 291 -9.27 5.64 45.56
CA ILE A 291 -8.98 4.22 45.83
C ILE A 291 -10.27 3.46 46.13
N VAL A 292 -11.14 4.03 46.95
CA VAL A 292 -12.43 3.42 47.28
C VAL A 292 -13.27 3.28 46.02
N VAL A 293 -13.48 4.34 45.25
CA VAL A 293 -14.31 4.26 44.04
C VAL A 293 -13.72 3.28 43.00
N ASN A 294 -12.40 3.21 42.82
CA ASN A 294 -11.79 2.28 41.87
C ASN A 294 -11.83 0.81 42.32
N ILE A 295 -11.65 0.53 43.63
CA ILE A 295 -11.81 -0.81 44.18
C ILE A 295 -13.27 -1.26 44.08
N PHE A 296 -14.22 -0.35 44.35
CA PHE A 296 -15.66 -0.64 44.32
C PHE A 296 -16.23 -0.81 42.90
N ILE A 297 -15.68 -0.14 41.88
CA ILE A 297 -16.09 -0.34 40.47
C ILE A 297 -15.61 -1.70 39.91
N ASN A 298 -14.46 -2.20 40.37
CA ASN A 298 -13.89 -3.46 39.88
C ASN A 298 -14.48 -4.72 40.54
N LEU A 299 -15.14 -4.61 41.69
CA LEU A 299 -15.82 -5.71 42.37
C LEU A 299 -17.31 -5.69 42.02
N GLN A 300 -17.67 -6.42 40.96
CA GLN A 300 -18.97 -6.42 40.29
C GLN A 300 -20.12 -7.09 41.09
N CYS A 301 -20.29 -6.73 42.35
CA CYS A 301 -21.42 -7.13 43.18
C CYS A 301 -21.52 -6.16 44.34
N MET A 302 -22.67 -5.49 44.54
CA MET A 302 -23.33 -5.30 45.85
C MET A 302 -24.64 -4.50 45.74
N ARG A 303 -25.52 -4.70 46.73
CA ARG A 303 -26.94 -4.30 46.74
C ARG A 303 -27.10 -2.88 47.30
N LEU A 304 -28.27 -2.27 47.05
CA LEU A 304 -28.62 -0.90 47.48
C LEU A 304 -28.37 -0.58 48.98
N SER A 305 -28.31 -1.59 49.85
CA SER A 305 -28.02 -1.44 51.28
C SER A 305 -26.62 -0.92 51.57
N ASP A 306 -25.64 -1.26 50.74
CA ASP A 306 -24.23 -0.92 50.97
C ASP A 306 -23.93 0.53 50.58
N PHE A 307 -24.73 1.10 49.68
CA PHE A 307 -24.68 2.51 49.31
C PHE A 307 -25.10 3.42 50.48
N LEU A 308 -26.05 2.97 51.29
CA LEU A 308 -26.53 3.71 52.46
C LEU A 308 -25.47 3.76 53.58
N HIS A 309 -24.67 2.71 53.75
CA HIS A 309 -23.56 2.70 54.72
C HIS A 309 -22.42 3.67 54.37
N VAL A 310 -22.11 3.81 53.08
CA VAL A 310 -21.09 4.77 52.62
C VAL A 310 -21.56 6.22 52.84
N ILE A 311 -22.85 6.50 52.60
CA ILE A 311 -23.45 7.82 52.86
C ILE A 311 -23.51 8.11 54.37
N VAL A 312 -23.84 7.11 55.20
CA VAL A 312 -23.87 7.26 56.66
C VAL A 312 -22.47 7.48 57.25
N MET A 313 -21.42 6.83 56.74
CA MET A 313 -20.04 7.15 57.14
C MET A 313 -19.62 8.57 56.69
N PHE A 314 -20.09 9.03 55.53
CA PHE A 314 -19.88 10.40 55.05
C PHE A 314 -20.56 11.44 55.95
N LEU A 315 -21.76 11.13 56.46
CA LEU A 315 -22.51 12.01 57.37
C LEU A 315 -21.96 11.99 58.80
N LEU A 316 -21.48 10.84 59.29
CA LEU A 316 -20.86 10.74 60.63
C LEU A 316 -19.54 11.51 60.72
N CYS A 317 -18.74 11.54 59.64
CA CYS A 317 -17.51 12.32 59.61
C CYS A 317 -17.75 13.85 59.64
N HIS A 318 -18.97 14.30 59.34
CA HIS A 318 -19.39 15.69 59.41
C HIS A 318 -19.87 16.14 60.81
N THR A 319 -19.94 15.25 61.80
CA THR A 319 -20.42 15.55 63.16
C THR A 319 -19.33 15.56 64.24
N VAL A 320 -18.07 15.27 63.88
CA VAL A 320 -16.92 15.39 64.78
C VAL A 320 -15.91 16.38 64.20
N GLN A 321 -16.32 17.65 64.15
CA GLN A 321 -15.41 18.79 64.10
C GLN A 321 -16.10 20.04 64.65
#